data_AF-A0A9E3CMV6-F1
#
_entry.id   AF-A0A9E3CMV6-F1
#
_cell.length_a   1.000
_cell.length_b   1.000
_cell.length_c   1.000
_cell.angle_alpha   90.00
_cell.angle_beta   90.00
_cell.angle_gamma   90.00
#
_symmetry.space_group_name_H-M   'P 1'
#
loop_
_entity.id
_entity.type
_entity.pdbx_description
1 polymer ?
#
loop_
_entity_poly.entity_id
_entity_poly.type
_entity_poly.pdbx_seq_one_letter_code
_entity_poly.pdbx_strand_id
1 'polypeptide(L)'
;MSKDNPRIAVLGFAIECNRFAPVSTAEDFQHDVDIRGNQIVSESRAAASITLPDLPGFFAEMDRSGPWTPVPLRVAQAQPGGPVERGFFQEFLKEIEAGLVNVLPLDAVFVSAHGAALAEGTDDPDGDL
;
A
#
# COMPACT_ATOMS: atom_id res chain seq x y z
N MET A 1 12.27 -1.07 20.95
CA MET A 1 12.25 -1.97 19.78
C MET A 1 12.31 -3.40 20.29
N SER A 2 11.28 -4.18 20.04
CA SER A 2 11.23 -5.58 20.46
C SER A 2 12.04 -6.40 19.44
N LYS A 3 13.27 -6.78 19.78
CA LYS A 3 14.14 -7.54 18.87
C LYS A 3 13.54 -8.88 18.45
N ASP A 4 12.62 -9.42 19.25
CA ASP A 4 12.06 -10.76 19.06
C ASP A 4 10.63 -10.76 18.48
N ASN A 5 10.01 -9.57 18.30
CA ASN A 5 8.69 -9.42 17.70
C ASN A 5 8.52 -7.99 17.13
N PRO A 6 9.11 -7.70 15.95
CA PRO A 6 9.08 -6.36 15.37
C PRO A 6 7.65 -5.97 14.97
N ARG A 7 7.29 -4.71 15.22
CA ARG A 7 6.05 -4.06 14.77
C ARG A 7 6.30 -3.38 13.43
N ILE A 8 5.70 -3.88 12.36
CA ILE A 8 5.94 -3.38 11.00
C ILE A 8 4.64 -2.81 10.46
N ALA A 9 4.63 -1.52 10.13
CA ALA A 9 3.52 -0.94 9.40
C ALA A 9 3.49 -1.46 7.97
N VAL A 10 2.31 -1.79 7.47
CA VAL A 10 2.11 -2.33 6.12
C VAL A 10 1.16 -1.41 5.38
N LEU A 11 1.63 -0.85 4.27
CA LEU A 11 0.86 0.03 3.40
C LEU A 11 1.23 -0.20 1.94
N GLY A 12 0.43 0.31 1.00
CA GLY A 12 0.79 0.22 -0.41
C GLY A 12 -0.04 1.12 -1.32
N PHE A 13 0.60 1.58 -2.38
CA PHE A 13 -0.02 2.34 -3.45
C PHE A 13 0.56 1.86 -4.78
N ALA A 14 -0.28 1.35 -5.68
CA ALA A 14 0.20 0.74 -6.90
C ALA A 14 -0.70 1.03 -8.10
N ILE A 15 -0.09 1.57 -9.15
CA ILE A 15 -0.66 1.66 -10.49
C ILE A 15 0.51 1.81 -11.47
N GLU A 16 0.40 1.20 -12.64
CA GLU A 16 1.32 1.47 -13.76
C GLU A 16 0.71 2.57 -14.64
N CYS A 17 1.32 3.75 -14.66
CA CYS A 17 0.75 4.89 -15.37
C CYS A 17 1.35 5.08 -16.76
N ASN A 18 0.46 5.27 -17.74
CA ASN A 18 0.75 5.91 -19.01
C ASN A 18 0.25 7.36 -18.96
N ARG A 19 1.16 8.34 -19.04
CA ARG A 19 0.82 9.77 -18.97
C ARG A 19 -0.26 10.22 -19.98
N PHE A 20 -0.39 9.54 -21.10
CA PHE A 20 -1.33 9.90 -22.17
C PHE A 20 -2.70 9.21 -22.05
N ALA A 21 -2.87 8.30 -21.08
CA ALA A 21 -4.15 7.66 -20.80
C ALA A 21 -5.08 8.57 -19.97
N PRO A 22 -6.41 8.33 -19.99
CA PRO A 22 -7.35 9.03 -19.12
C PRO A 22 -6.97 8.91 -17.65
N VAL A 23 -7.29 9.95 -16.87
CA VAL A 23 -7.06 9.98 -15.42
C VAL A 23 -7.70 8.78 -14.73
N SER A 24 -6.95 8.13 -13.84
CA SER A 24 -7.44 7.07 -12.97
C SER A 24 -8.06 7.67 -11.72
N THR A 25 -9.30 7.28 -11.44
CA THR A 25 -10.17 7.83 -10.39
C THR A 25 -10.18 6.94 -9.15
N ALA A 26 -10.71 7.45 -8.03
CA ALA A 26 -10.94 6.64 -6.84
C ALA A 26 -11.79 5.38 -7.11
N GLU A 27 -12.72 5.43 -8.07
CA GLU A 27 -13.57 4.29 -8.43
C GLU A 27 -12.74 3.13 -9.02
N ASP A 28 -11.69 3.43 -9.80
CA ASP A 28 -10.81 2.41 -10.38
C ASP A 28 -10.08 1.62 -9.28
N PHE A 29 -9.62 2.30 -8.22
CA PHE A 29 -9.02 1.65 -7.06
C PHE A 29 -10.04 0.87 -6.21
N GLN A 30 -11.26 1.41 -6.04
CA GLN A 30 -12.33 0.73 -5.31
C GLN A 30 -12.79 -0.55 -6.00
N HIS A 31 -12.79 -0.56 -7.34
CA HIS A 31 -13.15 -1.73 -8.13
C HIS A 31 -12.10 -2.85 -8.01
N ASP A 32 -10.82 -2.49 -7.94
CA ASP A 32 -9.72 -3.45 -7.88
C ASP A 32 -9.29 -3.76 -6.44
N VAL A 33 -8.45 -2.92 -5.84
CA VAL A 33 -7.99 -3.09 -4.46
C VAL A 33 -7.97 -1.73 -3.75
N ASP A 34 -8.84 -1.54 -2.77
CA ASP A 34 -8.73 -0.44 -1.80
C ASP A 34 -9.10 -0.94 -0.40
N ILE A 35 -8.15 -1.62 0.24
CA ILE A 35 -8.38 -2.38 1.48
C ILE A 35 -7.64 -1.77 2.67
N ARG A 36 -8.18 -1.98 3.87
CA ARG A 36 -7.68 -1.37 5.12
C ARG A 36 -7.60 -2.38 6.26
N GLY A 37 -6.72 -2.12 7.22
CA GLY A 37 -6.64 -2.86 8.47
C GLY A 37 -6.46 -4.36 8.26
N ASN A 38 -7.11 -5.19 9.09
CA ASN A 38 -6.91 -6.63 9.08
C ASN A 38 -7.29 -7.34 7.77
N GLN A 39 -8.02 -6.70 6.86
CA GLN A 39 -8.24 -7.27 5.53
C GLN A 39 -6.91 -7.45 4.80
N ILE A 40 -5.98 -6.50 4.90
CA ILE A 40 -4.64 -6.59 4.32
C ILE A 40 -3.93 -7.87 4.79
N VAL A 41 -4.03 -8.18 6.09
CA VAL A 41 -3.41 -9.37 6.68
C VAL A 41 -4.05 -10.66 6.17
N SER A 42 -5.38 -10.69 6.08
CA SER A 42 -6.12 -11.85 5.56
C SER A 42 -5.79 -12.11 4.09
N GLU A 43 -5.79 -11.07 3.24
CA GLU A 43 -5.47 -11.18 1.81
C GLU A 43 -4.01 -11.59 1.59
N SER A 44 -3.08 -11.00 2.35
CA SER A 44 -1.64 -11.33 2.24
C SER A 44 -1.30 -12.78 2.58
N ARG A 45 -2.17 -13.46 3.35
CA ARG A 45 -2.02 -14.88 3.72
C ARG A 45 -2.98 -15.80 2.95
N ALA A 46 -3.78 -15.26 2.05
CA ALA A 46 -4.66 -16.05 1.21
C ALA A 46 -3.85 -16.84 0.16
N ALA A 47 -4.35 -18.01 -0.23
CA ALA A 47 -3.72 -18.81 -1.28
C ALA A 47 -3.73 -18.11 -2.65
N ALA A 48 -4.69 -17.20 -2.86
CA ALA A 48 -4.81 -16.35 -4.03
C ALA A 48 -5.06 -14.91 -3.56
N SER A 49 -3.99 -14.18 -3.25
CA SER A 49 -4.08 -12.76 -2.88
C SER A 49 -4.60 -11.93 -4.06
N ILE A 50 -5.44 -10.95 -3.76
CA ILE A 50 -5.90 -9.94 -4.73
C ILE A 50 -4.88 -8.81 -4.94
N THR A 51 -3.80 -8.78 -4.16
CA THR A 51 -2.78 -7.72 -4.21
C THR A 51 -1.60 -8.08 -5.11
N LEU A 52 -0.73 -7.11 -5.38
CA LEU A 52 0.60 -7.34 -5.93
C LEU A 52 1.38 -8.44 -5.15
N PRO A 53 2.27 -9.19 -5.82
CA PRO A 53 2.91 -10.39 -5.27
C PRO A 53 4.00 -10.12 -4.23
N ASP A 54 4.50 -8.88 -4.16
CA ASP A 54 5.44 -8.41 -3.15
C ASP A 54 4.85 -8.47 -1.73
N LEU A 55 3.58 -8.10 -1.57
CA LEU A 55 2.89 -8.10 -0.28
C LEU A 55 2.72 -9.51 0.33
N PRO A 56 2.12 -10.52 -0.34
CA PRO A 56 2.08 -11.88 0.18
C PRO A 56 3.48 -12.50 0.30
N GLY A 57 4.42 -12.14 -0.59
CA GLY A 57 5.82 -12.56 -0.48
C GLY A 57 6.49 -12.06 0.81
N PHE A 58 6.26 -10.79 1.16
CA PHE A 58 6.76 -10.20 2.40
C PHE A 58 6.16 -10.87 3.64
N PHE A 59 4.83 -11.09 3.66
CA PHE A 59 4.17 -11.80 4.76
C PHE A 59 4.70 -13.22 4.93
N ALA A 60 4.86 -13.96 3.83
CA ALA A 60 5.39 -15.32 3.87
C ALA A 60 6.81 -15.36 4.46
N GLU A 61 7.68 -14.42 4.08
CA GLU A 61 9.04 -14.36 4.59
C GLU A 61 9.11 -13.93 6.06
N MET A 62 8.28 -12.97 6.47
CA MET A 62 8.19 -12.54 7.86
C MET A 62 7.65 -13.66 8.76
N ASP A 63 6.57 -14.34 8.34
CA ASP A 63 6.00 -15.48 9.06
C ASP A 63 7.01 -16.63 9.20
N ARG A 64 7.87 -16.84 8.18
CA ARG A 64 8.96 -17.83 8.20
C ARG A 64 10.12 -17.43 9.13
N SER A 65 10.40 -16.14 9.25
CA SER A 65 11.58 -15.61 9.97
C SER A 65 11.40 -15.57 11.48
N GLY A 66 10.16 -15.48 11.97
CA GLY A 66 9.85 -15.53 13.40
C GLY A 66 8.60 -14.75 13.77
N PRO A 67 8.32 -14.59 15.07
CA PRO A 67 7.23 -13.75 15.54
C PRO A 67 7.40 -12.32 15.04
N TRP A 68 6.34 -11.73 14.52
CA TRP A 68 6.26 -10.32 14.14
C TRP A 68 4.82 -9.83 14.27
N THR A 69 4.64 -8.52 14.34
CA THR A 69 3.33 -7.88 14.47
C THR A 69 3.05 -6.99 13.26
N PRO A 70 2.21 -7.43 12.30
CA PRO A 70 1.76 -6.55 11.23
C PRO A 70 0.88 -5.43 11.80
N VAL A 71 1.13 -4.21 11.36
CA VAL A 71 0.34 -3.02 11.68
C VAL A 71 -0.24 -2.49 10.36
N PRO A 72 -1.35 -3.10 9.87
CA PRO A 72 -1.87 -2.78 8.55
C PRO A 72 -2.55 -1.40 8.53
N LEU A 73 -2.21 -0.60 7.53
CA LEU A 73 -2.83 0.70 7.25
C LEU A 73 -3.81 0.56 6.09
N ARG A 74 -3.40 0.99 4.88
CA ARG A 74 -4.19 0.96 3.66
C ARG A 74 -3.33 0.46 2.49
N VAL A 75 -3.92 -0.36 1.64
CA VAL A 75 -3.33 -0.80 0.36
C VAL A 75 -4.32 -0.46 -0.74
N ALA A 76 -3.90 0.40 -1.67
CA ALA A 76 -4.68 0.82 -2.82
C ALA A 76 -3.95 0.44 -4.12
N GLN A 77 -4.59 -0.34 -4.99
CA GLN A 77 -4.04 -0.79 -6.26
C GLN A 77 -5.11 -0.74 -7.36
N ALA A 78 -4.71 -0.36 -8.57
CA ALA A 78 -5.59 -0.30 -9.73
C ALA A 78 -4.89 -0.88 -10.98
N GLN A 79 -5.67 -1.30 -11.97
CA GLN A 79 -5.17 -1.66 -13.30
C GLN A 79 -4.31 -0.54 -13.91
N PRO A 80 -3.40 -0.87 -14.85
CA PRO A 80 -2.66 0.12 -15.60
C PRO A 80 -3.57 1.18 -16.23
N GLY A 81 -3.23 2.46 -16.04
CA GLY A 81 -4.11 3.59 -16.34
C GLY A 81 -3.37 4.89 -16.61
N GLY A 82 -4.07 6.02 -16.53
CA GLY A 82 -3.44 7.33 -16.61
C GLY A 82 -2.98 7.84 -15.25
N PRO A 83 -2.56 9.11 -15.17
CA PRO A 83 -2.24 9.74 -13.90
C PRO A 83 -3.43 9.67 -12.94
N VAL A 84 -3.16 9.39 -11.67
CA VAL A 84 -4.18 9.33 -10.62
C VAL A 84 -4.73 10.72 -10.32
N GLU A 85 -6.04 10.79 -10.08
CA GLU A 85 -6.69 12.04 -9.70
C GLU A 85 -6.06 12.63 -8.41
N ARG A 86 -5.80 13.93 -8.43
CA ARG A 86 -5.07 14.61 -7.34
C ARG A 86 -5.74 14.45 -5.98
N GLY A 87 -7.06 14.55 -5.95
CA GLY A 87 -7.85 14.52 -4.72
C GLY A 87 -7.68 13.19 -3.99
N PHE A 88 -7.84 12.09 -4.71
CA PHE A 88 -7.68 10.74 -4.17
C PHE A 88 -6.27 10.49 -3.63
N PHE A 89 -5.23 10.85 -4.41
CA PHE A 89 -3.85 10.65 -3.95
C PHE A 89 -3.52 11.48 -2.70
N GLN A 90 -3.97 12.74 -2.64
CA GLN A 90 -3.75 13.58 -1.45
C GLN A 90 -4.53 13.09 -0.22
N GLU A 91 -5.73 12.53 -0.40
CA GLU A 91 -6.49 11.92 0.68
C GLU A 91 -5.82 10.63 1.18
N PHE A 92 -5.31 9.82 0.25
CA PHE A 92 -4.52 8.63 0.58
C PHE A 92 -3.29 8.99 1.44
N LEU A 93 -2.50 9.98 1.03
CA LEU A 93 -1.31 10.43 1.79
C LEU A 93 -1.69 10.89 3.21
N LYS A 94 -2.75 11.69 3.36
CA LYS A 94 -3.23 12.15 4.67
C LYS A 94 -3.68 10.99 5.56
N GLU A 95 -4.36 10.00 5.00
CA GLU A 95 -4.80 8.81 5.73
C GLU A 95 -3.60 7.98 6.20
N ILE A 96 -2.59 7.77 5.34
CA ILE A 96 -1.35 7.07 5.68
C ILE A 96 -0.58 7.81 6.78
N GLU A 97 -0.37 9.12 6.64
CA GLU A 97 0.34 9.93 7.63
C GLU A 97 -0.33 9.86 9.00
N ALA A 98 -1.65 10.09 9.06
CA ALA A 98 -2.41 9.99 10.30
C ALA A 98 -2.37 8.57 10.88
N GLY A 99 -2.47 7.55 10.03
CA GLY A 99 -2.36 6.15 10.40
C GLY A 99 -1.02 5.83 11.06
N LEU A 100 0.09 6.21 10.43
CA LEU A 100 1.43 6.02 10.95
C LEU A 100 1.63 6.68 12.31
N VAL A 101 1.22 7.95 12.46
CA VAL A 101 1.33 8.69 13.74
C VAL A 101 0.57 7.97 14.86
N ASN A 102 -0.62 7.44 14.57
CA ASN A 102 -1.49 6.79 15.57
C ASN A 102 -0.98 5.43 16.05
N VAL A 103 -0.11 4.76 15.29
CA VAL A 103 0.34 3.39 15.60
C VAL A 103 1.77 3.30 16.11
N LEU A 104 2.44 4.45 16.26
CA LEU A 104 3.77 4.54 16.88
C LEU A 104 3.76 3.96 18.31
N PRO A 105 4.88 3.34 18.75
CA PRO A 105 6.13 3.13 18.01
C PRO A 105 6.07 1.95 17.03
N LEU A 106 6.82 2.07 15.94
CA LEU A 106 7.06 1.04 14.92
C LEU A 106 8.55 0.71 14.85
N ASP A 107 8.88 -0.52 14.45
CA ASP A 107 10.25 -0.96 14.19
C ASP A 107 10.63 -0.76 12.71
N ALA A 108 9.64 -0.85 11.80
CA ALA A 108 9.82 -0.61 10.36
C ALA A 108 8.50 -0.26 9.67
N VAL A 109 8.59 0.16 8.39
CA VAL A 109 7.47 0.31 7.46
C VAL A 109 7.78 -0.51 6.22
N PHE A 110 6.84 -1.34 5.79
CA PHE A 110 6.84 -2.01 4.49
C PHE A 110 5.85 -1.31 3.57
N VAL A 111 6.33 -0.94 2.39
CA VAL A 111 5.57 -0.24 1.35
C VAL A 111 5.49 -1.14 0.13
N SER A 112 4.28 -1.59 -0.21
CA SER A 112 4.00 -2.28 -1.47
C SER A 112 3.74 -1.25 -2.55
N ALA A 113 4.70 -1.08 -3.45
CA ALA A 113 4.70 -0.04 -4.48
C ALA A 113 4.95 -0.66 -5.86
N HIS A 114 4.36 -0.04 -6.90
CA HIS A 114 4.64 -0.43 -8.29
C HIS A 114 5.93 0.23 -8.81
N GLY A 115 6.21 1.49 -8.44
CA GLY A 115 7.37 2.25 -8.92
C GLY A 115 7.17 2.93 -10.28
N ALA A 116 5.94 3.01 -10.78
CA ALA A 116 5.60 3.67 -12.03
C ALA A 116 4.30 4.49 -11.93
N ALA A 117 3.93 4.91 -10.72
CA ALA A 117 2.75 5.71 -10.53
C ALA A 117 2.98 7.13 -11.08
N LEU A 118 1.89 7.78 -11.49
CA LEU A 118 1.83 9.21 -11.76
C LEU A 118 0.56 9.74 -11.08
N ALA A 119 0.58 10.98 -10.62
CA ALA A 119 -0.63 11.65 -10.15
C ALA A 119 -0.69 13.07 -10.72
N GLU A 120 -1.89 13.63 -10.81
CA GLU A 120 -2.05 15.00 -11.26
C GLU A 120 -1.35 15.98 -10.29
N GLY A 121 -0.22 16.54 -10.73
CA GLY A 121 0.56 17.50 -9.96
C GLY A 121 1.86 16.95 -9.37
N THR A 122 2.14 15.65 -9.53
CA THR A 122 3.42 15.03 -9.17
C THR A 122 3.76 13.89 -10.13
N ASP A 123 5.04 13.81 -10.51
CA ASP A 123 5.54 12.76 -11.38
C ASP A 123 6.18 11.59 -10.60
N ASP A 124 6.15 11.65 -9.27
CA ASP A 124 6.75 10.64 -8.39
C ASP A 124 5.86 10.34 -7.14
N PRO A 125 4.64 9.80 -7.32
CA PRO A 125 3.79 9.39 -6.20
C PRO A 125 4.45 8.36 -5.27
N ASP A 126 5.31 7.49 -5.82
CA ASP A 126 6.05 6.49 -5.05
C ASP A 126 7.07 7.15 -4.10
N GLY A 127 7.67 8.29 -4.49
CA GLY A 127 8.57 9.09 -3.65
C GLY A 127 7.88 10.10 -2.73
N ASP A 128 6.65 10.52 -3.07
CA ASP A 128 5.82 11.41 -2.22
C ASP A 128 5.19 10.67 -1.03
N LEU A 129 5.06 9.34 -1.12
CA LEU A 129 4.51 8.45 -0.09
C LEU A 129 5.49 8.20 1.08
#